data_AF-A0A6A6ZWS8-F1
#
_entry.id   AF-A0A6A6ZWS8-F1
#
_cell.length_a   1.000
_cell.length_b   1.000
_cell.length_c   1.000
_cell.angle_alpha   90.00
_cell.angle_beta   90.00
_cell.angle_gamma   90.00
#
_symmetry.space_group_name_H-M   'P 1'
#
loop_
_entity.id
_entity.type
_entity.pdbx_description
1 polymer ?
#
loop_
_entity_poly.entity_id
_entity_poly.type
_entity_poly.pdbx_seq_one_letter_code
_entity_poly.pdbx_strand_id
1 'polypeptide(L)'
;MTKYFWSTHKPSNFFQIPSCALVNVTVYHLAYYHTALTSGRYIKIIIRESFSTAMSFLLRTSRFIASSGSRPVTQFSTRYINFRAFTTSRTMAAVVDSHFVNQITAAEKEITNSDEPAKGGPTAAAQSHVGQELTAQVVHDITMGERAITGKAGPVKGGPTSVAQKVLTGNFDASNATSNTTSGSEEHSGRLDSKTIHKITEKEKQLTGDERPVQDGPTAKAQQHAGEPITSQALHDITEGEKKITGGERVKGGPTSAAQSELGKSRS
;
A
#
# COMPACT_ATOMS: atom_id res chain seq x y z
N MET A 1 15.99 -53.29 -47.91
CA MET A 1 15.00 -54.02 -47.07
C MET A 1 15.07 -53.37 -45.70
N THR A 2 14.09 -52.66 -45.14
CA THR A 2 12.65 -52.55 -45.37
C THR A 2 12.24 -51.15 -44.88
N LYS A 3 11.49 -50.41 -45.70
CA LYS A 3 10.98 -49.06 -45.39
C LYS A 3 9.71 -49.20 -44.53
N TYR A 4 9.58 -48.41 -43.47
CA TYR A 4 8.29 -48.15 -42.83
C TYR A 4 7.90 -46.69 -43.04
N PHE A 5 6.79 -46.54 -43.75
CA PHE A 5 6.12 -45.33 -44.18
C PHE A 5 4.82 -45.30 -43.39
N TRP A 6 4.61 -44.30 -42.54
CA TRP A 6 3.29 -44.02 -41.96
C TRP A 6 2.95 -42.55 -42.18
N SER A 7 1.75 -42.36 -42.71
CA SER A 7 1.17 -41.13 -43.24
C SER A 7 -0.22 -40.94 -42.63
N THR A 8 -0.67 -39.69 -42.62
CA THR A 8 -2.04 -39.18 -42.33
C THR A 8 -2.43 -39.15 -40.84
N HIS A 9 -3.02 -38.11 -40.25
CA HIS A 9 -4.02 -37.14 -40.73
C HIS A 9 -3.98 -35.81 -39.91
N LYS A 10 -4.25 -34.67 -40.55
CA LYS A 10 -4.79 -33.43 -39.92
C LYS A 10 -6.32 -33.50 -39.91
N PRO A 11 -7.00 -32.81 -38.97
CA PRO A 11 -7.75 -31.58 -39.32
C PRO A 11 -7.62 -30.46 -38.24
N SER A 12 -7.18 -29.25 -38.59
CA SER A 12 -8.03 -28.05 -38.83
C SER A 12 -9.12 -27.79 -37.77
N ASN A 13 -8.81 -26.94 -36.79
CA ASN A 13 -9.83 -26.15 -36.09
C ASN A 13 -9.52 -24.67 -36.28
N PHE A 14 -10.16 -24.14 -37.31
CA PHE A 14 -10.34 -22.74 -37.64
C PHE A 14 -11.60 -22.32 -36.87
N PHE A 15 -11.49 -21.52 -35.80
CA PHE A 15 -12.67 -20.85 -35.26
C PHE A 15 -12.44 -19.35 -35.31
N GLN A 16 -13.20 -18.78 -36.24
CA GLN A 16 -13.28 -17.39 -36.59
C GLN A 16 -14.20 -16.67 -35.58
N ILE A 17 -13.76 -15.47 -35.24
CA ILE A 17 -14.41 -14.45 -34.42
C ILE A 17 -15.85 -14.17 -34.91
N PRO A 18 -16.76 -13.76 -34.01
CA PRO A 18 -17.53 -12.57 -34.34
C PRO A 18 -17.34 -11.44 -33.31
N SER A 19 -16.92 -10.31 -33.86
CA SER A 19 -17.18 -8.96 -33.37
C SER A 19 -18.70 -8.71 -33.39
N CYS A 20 -19.11 -7.61 -32.74
CA CYS A 20 -20.48 -7.12 -32.47
C CYS A 20 -20.93 -7.51 -31.05
N ALA A 21 -21.36 -6.61 -30.16
CA ALA A 21 -21.93 -5.30 -30.37
C ALA A 21 -21.68 -4.40 -29.15
N LEU A 22 -21.34 -3.14 -29.44
CA LEU A 22 -21.72 -2.00 -28.61
C LEU A 22 -23.25 -1.94 -28.57
N VAL A 23 -23.85 -2.08 -27.39
CA VAL A 23 -25.20 -1.57 -27.15
C VAL A 23 -25.12 -0.57 -26.03
N ASN A 24 -25.40 0.66 -26.41
CA ASN A 24 -25.55 1.81 -25.56
C ASN A 24 -27.05 1.98 -25.26
N VAL A 25 -27.36 2.48 -24.07
CA VAL A 25 -28.64 3.09 -23.66
C VAL A 25 -29.84 2.15 -23.44
N THR A 26 -30.32 2.03 -22.18
CA THR A 26 -31.59 2.67 -21.75
C THR A 26 -31.90 2.48 -20.27
N VAL A 27 -32.34 3.59 -19.69
CA VAL A 27 -32.94 3.81 -18.39
C VAL A 27 -34.30 3.13 -18.30
N TYR A 28 -34.55 2.33 -17.25
CA TYR A 28 -35.86 1.96 -16.68
C TYR A 28 -35.58 1.41 -15.27
N HIS A 29 -36.41 1.53 -14.24
CA HIS A 29 -37.56 2.36 -13.91
C HIS A 29 -37.81 2.07 -12.41
N LEU A 30 -38.35 3.04 -11.68
CA LEU A 30 -38.85 2.87 -10.32
C LEU A 30 -39.75 1.63 -10.15
N ALA A 31 -39.49 0.87 -9.09
CA ALA A 31 -40.47 0.09 -8.32
C ALA A 31 -39.93 0.04 -6.88
N TYR A 32 -40.37 0.86 -5.93
CA TYR A 32 -41.69 0.81 -5.27
C TYR A 32 -42.19 -0.62 -5.03
N TYR A 33 -41.65 -1.25 -3.99
CA TYR A 33 -42.43 -2.19 -3.18
C TYR A 33 -42.38 -1.77 -1.72
N HIS A 34 -43.52 -1.27 -1.31
CA HIS A 34 -43.95 -1.04 0.06
C HIS A 34 -44.59 -2.34 0.53
N THR A 35 -43.99 -3.04 1.49
CA THR A 35 -44.68 -4.10 2.24
C THR A 35 -44.49 -3.87 3.73
N ALA A 36 -45.64 -3.84 4.39
CA ALA A 36 -45.88 -3.35 5.73
C ALA A 36 -45.19 -4.18 6.81
N LEU A 37 -44.50 -3.50 7.73
CA LEU A 37 -44.27 -3.98 9.08
C LEU A 37 -45.38 -3.44 9.99
N THR A 38 -46.45 -4.21 10.10
CA THR A 38 -47.36 -4.15 11.25
C THR A 38 -46.68 -4.80 12.45
N SER A 39 -46.25 -3.99 13.41
CA SER A 39 -46.58 -4.14 14.84
C SER A 39 -45.72 -3.19 15.65
N GLY A 40 -46.40 -2.36 16.43
CA GLY A 40 -45.86 -1.11 16.92
C GLY A 40 -44.82 -1.22 18.03
N ARG A 41 -44.11 -0.12 18.23
CA ARG A 41 -44.25 0.73 19.42
C ARG A 41 -43.37 1.97 19.29
N TYR A 42 -44.03 3.11 19.48
CA TYR A 42 -43.50 4.42 19.88
C TYR A 42 -42.43 5.10 19.02
N ILE A 43 -42.95 5.95 18.15
CA ILE A 43 -42.32 7.12 17.56
C ILE A 43 -41.96 8.12 18.69
N LYS A 44 -40.69 8.51 18.79
CA LYS A 44 -40.29 9.81 19.34
C LYS A 44 -39.36 10.48 18.34
N ILE A 45 -39.97 11.08 17.32
CA ILE A 45 -39.32 11.98 16.37
C ILE A 45 -39.04 13.28 17.13
N ILE A 46 -37.76 13.58 17.37
CA ILE A 46 -37.30 14.90 17.79
C ILE A 46 -36.93 15.64 16.50
N ILE A 47 -37.88 16.41 15.96
CA ILE A 47 -37.62 17.49 15.01
C ILE A 47 -37.47 18.75 15.85
N ARG A 48 -36.31 19.42 15.74
CA ARG A 48 -36.04 20.82 16.07
C ARG A 48 -34.57 21.10 15.76
N GLU A 49 -34.15 22.19 15.15
CA GLU A 49 -34.79 23.35 14.54
C GLU A 49 -33.63 24.01 13.76
N SER A 50 -33.86 24.39 12.51
CA SER A 50 -32.92 25.19 11.74
C SER A 50 -32.89 26.61 12.31
N PHE A 51 -31.75 27.05 12.86
CA PHE A 51 -31.51 28.47 13.11
C PHE A 51 -30.52 29.02 12.09
N SER A 52 -31.10 29.67 11.09
CA SER A 52 -30.52 30.79 10.39
C SER A 52 -30.29 31.93 11.39
N THR A 53 -29.07 32.47 11.45
CA THR A 53 -28.87 33.85 11.95
C THR A 53 -27.74 34.48 11.16
N ALA A 54 -28.15 35.36 10.26
CA ALA A 54 -27.33 36.32 9.56
C ALA A 54 -26.90 37.46 10.49
N MET A 55 -25.88 38.18 10.02
CA MET A 55 -25.45 39.54 10.39
C MET A 55 -24.79 39.71 11.76
N SER A 56 -23.56 40.20 11.74
CA SER A 56 -23.22 41.50 12.33
C SER A 56 -21.83 41.95 11.90
N PHE A 57 -21.82 42.89 10.97
CA PHE A 57 -20.73 43.81 10.68
C PHE A 57 -20.51 44.68 11.93
N LEU A 58 -19.31 44.68 12.51
CA LEU A 58 -18.87 45.78 13.38
C LEU A 58 -17.40 46.09 13.13
N LEU A 59 -17.21 47.11 12.30
CA LEU A 59 -16.01 47.93 12.22
C LEU A 59 -15.68 48.46 13.62
N ARG A 60 -14.46 48.24 14.10
CA ARG A 60 -13.86 49.07 15.15
C ARG A 60 -12.47 49.51 14.73
N THR A 61 -12.42 50.75 14.30
CA THR A 61 -11.23 51.56 14.07
C THR A 61 -10.71 52.17 15.38
N SER A 62 -9.43 52.54 15.34
CA SER A 62 -8.78 53.62 16.13
C SER A 62 -8.34 53.24 17.56
N ARG A 63 -7.17 53.61 18.13
CA ARG A 63 -6.15 54.64 17.85
C ARG A 63 -4.77 54.25 18.40
N PHE A 64 -3.76 54.88 17.82
CA PHE A 64 -2.38 55.06 18.28
C PHE A 64 -2.27 55.64 19.70
N ILE A 65 -1.31 55.15 20.48
CA ILE A 65 -0.56 55.95 21.47
C ILE A 65 0.93 55.61 21.32
N ALA A 66 1.70 56.65 21.04
CA ALA A 66 3.16 56.65 21.08
C ALA A 66 3.64 56.80 22.53
N SER A 67 4.68 56.06 22.90
CA SER A 67 5.52 56.39 24.05
C SER A 67 6.97 56.14 23.67
N SER A 68 7.71 57.23 23.58
CA SER A 68 9.15 57.33 23.41
C SER A 68 9.88 56.86 24.68
N GLY A 69 10.87 56.00 24.51
CA GLY A 69 11.80 55.59 25.55
C GLY A 69 13.15 55.22 24.93
N SER A 70 14.14 56.06 25.18
CA SER A 70 15.48 56.05 24.57
C SER A 70 16.43 55.00 25.17
N ARG A 71 17.11 54.26 24.29
CA ARG A 71 18.52 53.75 24.33
C ARG A 71 18.90 52.71 25.42
N PRO A 72 19.98 51.90 25.25
CA PRO A 72 21.06 51.98 24.25
C PRO A 72 21.33 50.69 23.43
N VAL A 73 22.18 50.92 22.43
CA VAL A 73 22.74 50.02 21.42
C VAL A 73 23.57 48.90 22.06
N THR A 74 23.25 47.66 21.72
CA THR A 74 24.19 46.53 21.76
C THR A 74 24.30 45.96 20.36
N GLN A 75 25.48 46.12 19.76
CA GLN A 75 25.86 45.53 18.50
C GLN A 75 25.80 44.00 18.61
N PHE A 76 24.79 43.39 17.99
CA PHE A 76 24.82 41.96 17.69
C PHE A 76 25.17 41.77 16.22
N SER A 77 26.40 41.32 16.03
CA SER A 77 26.95 40.59 14.88
C SER A 77 25.91 40.19 13.83
N THR A 78 26.05 40.77 12.63
CA THR A 78 25.42 40.31 11.40
C THR A 78 25.84 38.87 11.11
N ARG A 79 25.12 37.90 11.69
CA ARG A 79 25.06 36.56 11.12
C ARG A 79 24.16 36.66 9.91
N TYR A 80 24.74 36.37 8.76
CA TYR A 80 24.07 36.09 7.50
C TYR A 80 23.03 34.98 7.77
N ILE A 81 21.80 35.36 8.09
CA ILE A 81 20.68 34.41 8.10
C ILE A 81 20.35 34.24 6.63
N ASN A 82 20.95 33.20 6.03
CA ASN A 82 20.46 32.65 4.78
C ASN A 82 18.99 32.27 5.02
N PHE A 83 18.07 33.14 4.62
CA PHE A 83 16.71 32.73 4.34
C PHE A 83 16.81 31.72 3.20
N ARG A 84 16.97 30.45 3.55
CA ARG A 84 16.61 29.37 2.63
C ARG A 84 15.14 29.59 2.35
N ALA A 85 14.86 30.17 1.19
CA ALA A 85 13.54 30.14 0.61
C ALA A 85 13.10 28.67 0.64
N PHE A 86 12.07 28.37 1.43
CA PHE A 86 11.37 27.10 1.31
C PHE A 86 10.69 27.13 -0.06
N THR A 87 11.44 26.71 -1.08
CA THR A 87 10.85 26.34 -2.36
C THR A 87 10.04 25.09 -2.05
N THR A 88 8.72 25.25 -1.90
CA THR A 88 7.78 24.13 -1.95
C THR A 88 7.82 23.60 -3.37
N SER A 89 8.88 22.84 -3.69
CA SER A 89 8.91 22.02 -4.89
C SER A 89 7.63 21.21 -4.84
N ARG A 90 6.77 21.41 -5.84
CA ARG A 90 5.52 20.70 -6.02
C ARG A 90 5.89 19.23 -6.15
N THR A 91 5.91 18.51 -5.03
CA THR A 91 6.14 17.08 -4.97
C THR A 91 5.09 16.46 -5.88
N MET A 92 5.51 15.58 -6.78
CA MET A 92 4.61 14.84 -7.67
C MET A 92 3.57 14.15 -6.77
N ALA A 93 2.36 14.70 -6.76
CA ALA A 93 1.30 14.24 -5.89
C ALA A 93 0.93 12.81 -6.34
N ALA A 94 0.95 11.86 -5.40
CA ALA A 94 0.43 10.52 -5.68
C ALA A 94 -1.03 10.68 -6.12
N VAL A 95 -1.44 10.08 -7.22
CA VAL A 95 -2.85 10.12 -7.67
C VAL A 95 -3.56 8.92 -7.06
N VAL A 96 -4.83 9.10 -6.68
CA VAL A 96 -5.70 8.01 -6.26
C VAL A 96 -6.05 7.17 -7.49
N ASP A 97 -5.31 6.07 -7.66
CA ASP A 97 -5.47 5.13 -8.77
C ASP A 97 -6.16 3.82 -8.33
N SER A 98 -6.41 2.93 -9.28
CA SER A 98 -7.04 1.64 -9.00
C SER A 98 -6.18 0.76 -8.08
N HIS A 99 -4.85 0.86 -8.19
CA HIS A 99 -3.92 0.12 -7.35
C HIS A 99 -3.99 0.57 -5.88
N PHE A 100 -4.09 1.87 -5.64
CA PHE A 100 -4.33 2.45 -4.33
C PHE A 100 -5.64 1.97 -3.73
N VAL A 101 -6.75 2.05 -4.49
CA VAL A 101 -8.06 1.57 -4.02
C VAL A 101 -8.02 0.08 -3.67
N ASN A 102 -7.31 -0.74 -4.45
CA ASN A 102 -7.15 -2.17 -4.16
C ASN A 102 -6.38 -2.42 -2.86
N GLN A 103 -5.32 -1.65 -2.58
CA GLN A 103 -4.59 -1.77 -1.31
C GLN A 103 -5.45 -1.36 -0.11
N ILE A 104 -6.24 -0.29 -0.25
CA ILE A 104 -7.20 0.13 0.77
C ILE A 104 -8.26 -0.97 1.01
N THR A 105 -8.75 -1.59 -0.06
CA THR A 105 -9.73 -2.68 0.01
C THR A 105 -9.16 -3.91 0.72
N ALA A 106 -7.92 -4.30 0.40
CA ALA A 106 -7.25 -5.40 1.07
C ALA A 106 -7.10 -5.14 2.57
N ALA A 107 -6.66 -3.93 2.95
CA ALA A 107 -6.52 -3.55 4.36
C ALA A 107 -7.87 -3.45 5.10
N GLU A 108 -8.94 -3.01 4.42
CA GLU A 108 -10.29 -3.00 4.98
C GLU A 108 -10.81 -4.43 5.24
N LYS A 109 -10.56 -5.35 4.31
CA LYS A 109 -10.91 -6.77 4.45
C LYS A 109 -10.22 -7.41 5.65
N GLU A 110 -8.95 -7.08 5.89
CA GLU A 110 -8.22 -7.60 7.07
C GLU A 110 -8.82 -7.16 8.41
N ILE A 111 -9.48 -5.99 8.44
CA ILE A 111 -10.07 -5.45 9.68
C ILE A 111 -11.53 -5.89 9.86
N THR A 112 -12.30 -5.94 8.77
CA THR A 112 -13.72 -6.27 8.80
C THR A 112 -13.98 -7.77 8.72
N ASN A 113 -13.02 -8.56 8.23
CA ASN A 113 -13.20 -9.95 7.83
C ASN A 113 -14.32 -10.15 6.78
N SER A 114 -14.65 -9.09 6.02
CA SER A 114 -15.64 -9.09 4.95
C SER A 114 -14.96 -8.94 3.61
N ASP A 115 -15.40 -9.72 2.62
CA ASP A 115 -14.96 -9.59 1.23
C ASP A 115 -15.57 -8.39 0.53
N GLU A 116 -16.73 -7.93 1.00
CA GLU A 116 -17.43 -6.78 0.43
C GLU A 116 -16.99 -5.47 1.11
N PRO A 117 -16.72 -4.40 0.33
CA PRO A 117 -16.47 -3.07 0.87
C PRO A 117 -17.64 -2.61 1.73
N ALA A 118 -17.36 -2.18 2.95
CA ALA A 118 -18.42 -1.72 3.83
C ALA A 118 -19.01 -0.40 3.32
N LYS A 119 -20.32 -0.27 3.42
CA LYS A 119 -21.03 0.96 3.02
C LYS A 119 -20.60 2.13 3.90
N GLY A 120 -20.01 3.16 3.30
CA GLY A 120 -19.43 4.30 4.02
C GLY A 120 -18.05 4.00 4.64
N GLY A 121 -17.43 2.90 4.22
CA GLY A 121 -16.09 2.48 4.63
C GLY A 121 -14.95 3.26 3.99
N PRO A 122 -13.71 2.96 4.39
CA PRO A 122 -12.50 3.58 3.85
C PRO A 122 -12.33 3.30 2.35
N THR A 123 -12.72 2.12 1.84
CA THR A 123 -12.72 1.84 0.40
C THR A 123 -13.69 2.72 -0.35
N ALA A 124 -14.91 2.91 0.16
CA ALA A 124 -15.91 3.78 -0.46
C ALA A 124 -15.42 5.25 -0.49
N ALA A 125 -14.78 5.70 0.59
CA ALA A 125 -14.15 7.02 0.63
C ALA A 125 -13.03 7.14 -0.41
N ALA A 126 -12.11 6.18 -0.48
CA ALA A 126 -11.03 6.17 -1.47
C ALA A 126 -11.56 6.17 -2.92
N GLN A 127 -12.63 5.42 -3.19
CA GLN A 127 -13.28 5.37 -4.51
C GLN A 127 -13.87 6.73 -4.92
N SER A 128 -14.37 7.53 -3.97
CA SER A 128 -14.89 8.87 -4.27
C SER A 128 -13.83 9.88 -4.72
N HIS A 129 -12.56 9.58 -4.45
CA HIS A 129 -11.42 10.42 -4.82
C HIS A 129 -10.62 9.88 -6.01
N VAL A 130 -11.10 8.86 -6.73
CA VAL A 130 -10.37 8.29 -7.88
C VAL A 130 -10.07 9.36 -8.93
N GLY A 131 -8.81 9.41 -9.37
CA GLY A 131 -8.31 10.41 -10.31
C GLY A 131 -7.95 11.76 -9.68
N GLN A 132 -8.17 11.94 -8.37
CA GLN A 132 -7.71 13.12 -7.63
C GLN A 132 -6.30 12.91 -7.06
N GLU A 133 -5.63 14.01 -6.73
CA GLU A 133 -4.38 13.96 -5.98
C GLU A 133 -4.63 13.46 -4.55
N LEU A 134 -3.79 12.54 -4.09
CA LEU A 134 -3.73 12.05 -2.72
C LEU A 134 -3.23 13.19 -1.83
N THR A 135 -4.19 13.88 -1.22
CA THR A 135 -3.93 14.98 -0.28
C THR A 135 -4.20 14.54 1.16
N ALA A 136 -3.82 15.37 2.13
CA ALA A 136 -4.19 15.16 3.52
C ALA A 136 -5.72 15.06 3.72
N GLN A 137 -6.51 15.72 2.85
CA GLN A 137 -7.96 15.63 2.86
C GLN A 137 -8.44 14.21 2.49
N VAL A 138 -7.90 13.63 1.43
CA VAL A 138 -8.25 12.25 1.02
C VAL A 138 -7.90 11.26 2.13
N VAL A 139 -6.74 11.41 2.76
CA VAL A 139 -6.35 10.56 3.91
C VAL A 139 -7.31 10.75 5.08
N HIS A 140 -7.75 11.98 5.35
CA HIS A 140 -8.73 12.26 6.39
C HIS A 140 -10.07 11.57 6.12
N ASP A 141 -10.57 11.64 4.89
CA ASP A 141 -11.85 11.04 4.51
C ASP A 141 -11.79 9.49 4.59
N ILE A 142 -10.67 8.88 4.20
CA ILE A 142 -10.39 7.46 4.42
C ILE A 142 -10.37 7.12 5.92
N THR A 143 -9.75 7.98 6.74
CA THR A 143 -9.69 7.80 8.20
C THR A 143 -11.09 7.84 8.83
N MET A 144 -11.94 8.74 8.34
CA MET A 144 -13.34 8.83 8.80
C MET A 144 -14.15 7.59 8.41
N GLY A 145 -13.93 7.05 7.21
CA GLY A 145 -14.52 5.77 6.80
C GLY A 145 -14.05 4.60 7.66
N GLU A 146 -12.75 4.51 7.94
CA GLU A 146 -12.20 3.46 8.83
C GLU A 146 -12.77 3.57 10.25
N ARG A 147 -12.93 4.79 10.77
CA ARG A 147 -13.55 5.04 12.07
C ARG A 147 -15.02 4.62 12.10
N ALA A 148 -15.77 4.83 11.02
CA ALA A 148 -17.17 4.44 10.92
C ALA A 148 -17.37 2.92 11.06
N ILE A 149 -16.41 2.13 10.57
CA ILE A 149 -16.43 0.66 10.66
C ILE A 149 -15.89 0.17 12.01
N THR A 150 -14.71 0.66 12.39
CA THR A 150 -13.96 0.10 13.54
C THR A 150 -14.40 0.67 14.88
N GLY A 151 -15.09 1.82 14.88
CA GLY A 151 -15.45 2.58 16.09
C GLY A 151 -14.26 3.22 16.80
N LYS A 152 -13.03 3.07 16.28
CA LYS A 152 -11.81 3.59 16.90
C LYS A 152 -11.54 5.02 16.44
N ALA A 153 -11.14 5.88 17.36
CA ALA A 153 -10.90 7.30 17.07
C ALA A 153 -9.58 7.57 16.31
N GLY A 154 -8.71 6.57 16.14
CA GLY A 154 -7.42 6.70 15.46
C GLY A 154 -7.12 5.56 14.49
N PRO A 155 -6.06 5.70 13.68
CA PRO A 155 -5.67 4.70 12.67
C PRO A 155 -5.41 3.34 13.31
N VAL A 156 -5.98 2.28 12.75
CA VAL A 156 -5.67 0.91 13.13
C VAL A 156 -4.35 0.51 12.50
N LYS A 157 -3.49 -0.18 13.27
CA LYS A 157 -2.22 -0.71 12.78
C LYS A 157 -2.49 -1.68 11.61
N GLY A 158 -1.90 -1.40 10.45
CA GLY A 158 -2.13 -2.17 9.22
C GLY A 158 -3.42 -1.83 8.50
N GLY A 159 -4.22 -0.89 9.02
CA GLY A 159 -5.48 -0.50 8.42
C GLY A 159 -5.36 0.41 7.19
N PRO A 160 -6.48 0.66 6.52
CA PRO A 160 -6.52 1.45 5.29
C PRO A 160 -5.96 2.88 5.47
N THR A 161 -6.14 3.51 6.63
CA THR A 161 -5.50 4.79 6.95
C THR A 161 -3.98 4.69 7.01
N SER A 162 -3.44 3.62 7.59
CA SER A 162 -2.00 3.38 7.66
C SER A 162 -1.41 3.21 6.25
N VAL A 163 -2.13 2.53 5.36
CA VAL A 163 -1.77 2.39 3.93
C VAL A 163 -1.81 3.74 3.23
N ALA A 164 -2.89 4.51 3.40
CA ALA A 164 -3.03 5.83 2.80
C ALA A 164 -1.92 6.79 3.23
N GLN A 165 -1.60 6.80 4.52
CA GLN A 165 -0.48 7.56 5.06
C GLN A 165 0.86 7.09 4.50
N LYS A 166 1.09 5.78 4.40
CA LYS A 166 2.32 5.22 3.82
C LYS A 166 2.53 5.63 2.36
N VAL A 167 1.46 5.71 1.56
CA VAL A 167 1.58 6.18 0.17
C VAL A 167 1.83 7.69 0.14
N LEU A 168 1.15 8.46 1.00
CA LEU A 168 1.35 9.90 1.10
C LEU A 168 2.77 10.25 1.58
N THR A 169 3.30 9.57 2.60
CA THR A 169 4.65 9.79 3.16
C THR A 169 5.73 9.10 2.36
N GLY A 170 5.46 7.91 1.81
CA GLY A 170 6.37 7.18 0.93
C GLY A 170 6.67 7.92 -0.38
N ASN A 171 5.78 8.83 -0.81
CA ASN A 171 6.07 9.74 -1.92
C ASN A 171 7.12 10.82 -1.60
N PHE A 172 7.41 11.09 -0.32
CA PHE A 172 8.54 11.96 0.07
C PHE A 172 9.89 11.24 -0.07
N ASP A 173 9.90 9.91 0.04
CA ASP A 173 11.07 9.07 -0.29
C ASP A 173 11.11 8.66 -1.78
N ALA A 174 9.99 8.78 -2.50
CA ALA A 174 9.87 8.38 -3.91
C ALA A 174 10.32 9.43 -4.94
N SER A 175 10.85 10.58 -4.51
CA SER A 175 11.62 11.46 -5.42
C SER A 175 12.99 10.86 -5.79
N ASN A 176 13.30 9.65 -5.33
CA ASN A 176 14.43 8.84 -5.77
C ASN A 176 14.07 7.38 -6.11
N ALA A 177 12.78 7.06 -6.32
CA ALA A 177 12.33 5.74 -6.75
C ALA A 177 12.07 5.71 -8.27
N THR A 178 12.95 6.35 -9.03
CA THR A 178 13.36 5.77 -10.30
C THR A 178 13.87 4.37 -9.99
N SER A 179 13.45 3.39 -10.79
CA SER A 179 14.15 2.12 -11.00
C SER A 179 15.65 2.37 -11.17
N ASN A 180 16.35 2.50 -10.05
CA ASN A 180 17.78 2.65 -9.97
C ASN A 180 18.20 1.85 -8.75
N THR A 181 18.60 0.63 -9.03
CA THR A 181 19.66 -0.11 -8.35
C THR A 181 20.74 0.87 -7.85
N THR A 182 20.59 1.46 -6.67
CA THR A 182 21.68 2.11 -5.94
C THR A 182 21.28 2.31 -4.48
N SER A 183 21.71 1.36 -3.65
CA SER A 183 22.44 1.66 -2.41
C SER A 183 21.89 2.76 -1.50
N GLY A 184 20.59 2.74 -1.17
CA GLY A 184 20.24 3.04 0.21
C GLY A 184 20.86 1.90 1.00
N SER A 185 21.84 2.18 1.88
CA SER A 185 22.51 1.19 2.73
C SER A 185 21.49 0.15 3.15
N GLU A 186 21.45 -0.97 2.42
CA GLU A 186 20.62 -2.08 2.81
C GLU A 186 21.29 -2.49 4.11
N GLU A 187 20.63 -2.23 5.23
CA GLU A 187 21.19 -2.56 6.53
C GLU A 187 21.27 -4.09 6.57
N HIS A 188 22.40 -4.61 6.12
CA HIS A 188 22.67 -6.03 6.04
C HIS A 188 23.06 -6.45 7.43
N SER A 189 22.07 -6.95 8.15
CA SER A 189 22.20 -7.31 9.56
C SER A 189 23.14 -8.49 9.80
N GLY A 190 23.55 -9.21 8.74
CA GLY A 190 24.28 -10.47 8.83
C GLY A 190 23.46 -11.57 9.48
N ARG A 191 22.13 -11.39 9.59
CA ARG A 191 21.18 -12.30 10.23
C ARG A 191 20.13 -12.76 9.24
N LEU A 192 19.51 -13.90 9.54
CA LEU A 192 18.33 -14.39 8.84
C LEU A 192 17.09 -13.63 9.32
N ASP A 193 17.06 -12.33 9.04
CA ASP A 193 15.91 -11.49 9.28
C ASP A 193 14.80 -11.71 8.25
N SER A 194 13.64 -11.09 8.47
CA SER A 194 12.49 -11.21 7.56
C SER A 194 12.82 -10.80 6.13
N LYS A 195 13.71 -9.82 5.93
CA LYS A 195 14.14 -9.34 4.61
C LYS A 195 14.99 -10.39 3.90
N THR A 196 15.94 -11.00 4.60
CA THR A 196 16.79 -12.06 4.06
C THR A 196 15.98 -13.31 3.76
N ILE A 197 15.09 -13.72 4.66
CA ILE A 197 14.17 -14.84 4.44
C ILE A 197 13.30 -14.57 3.23
N HIS A 198 12.76 -13.35 3.07
CA HIS A 198 11.98 -12.98 1.89
C HIS A 198 12.77 -13.13 0.59
N LYS A 199 14.03 -12.66 0.54
CA LYS A 199 14.91 -12.83 -0.63
C LYS A 199 15.15 -14.31 -0.95
N ILE A 200 15.33 -15.15 0.07
CA ILE A 200 15.46 -16.61 -0.09
C ILE A 200 14.18 -17.19 -0.68
N THR A 201 13.01 -16.78 -0.18
CA THR A 201 11.69 -17.22 -0.67
C THR A 201 11.43 -16.79 -2.11
N GLU A 202 11.78 -15.57 -2.49
CA GLU A 202 11.67 -15.12 -3.89
C GLU A 202 12.52 -15.99 -4.82
N LYS A 203 13.74 -16.34 -4.40
CA LYS A 203 14.60 -17.25 -5.16
C LYS A 203 14.04 -18.66 -5.21
N GLU A 204 13.43 -19.15 -4.14
CA GLU A 204 12.78 -20.45 -4.13
C GLU A 204 11.58 -20.49 -5.08
N LYS A 205 10.74 -19.45 -5.07
CA LYS A 205 9.62 -19.27 -6.01
C LYS A 205 10.10 -19.23 -7.45
N GLN A 206 11.25 -18.59 -7.72
CA GLN A 206 11.86 -18.57 -9.05
C GLN A 206 12.35 -19.95 -9.51
N LEU A 207 12.79 -20.82 -8.58
CA LEU A 207 13.29 -22.16 -8.92
C LEU A 207 12.18 -23.19 -9.08
N THR A 208 11.21 -23.19 -8.17
CA THR A 208 10.13 -24.18 -8.13
C THR A 208 8.96 -23.79 -9.04
N GLY A 209 8.76 -22.50 -9.28
CA GLY A 209 7.57 -21.95 -9.94
C GLY A 209 6.35 -21.90 -9.01
N ASP A 210 6.45 -22.42 -7.79
CA ASP A 210 5.36 -22.48 -6.84
C ASP A 210 5.25 -21.18 -6.04
N GLU A 211 4.01 -20.74 -5.83
CA GLU A 211 3.73 -19.52 -5.06
C GLU A 211 3.91 -19.71 -3.56
N ARG A 212 3.93 -20.96 -3.09
CA ARG A 212 4.07 -21.30 -1.67
C ARG A 212 5.46 -21.90 -1.41
N PRO A 213 6.08 -21.60 -0.25
CA PRO A 213 7.31 -22.29 0.16
C PRO A 213 7.11 -23.80 0.19
N VAL A 214 8.08 -24.55 -0.32
CA VAL A 214 8.02 -26.01 -0.32
C VAL A 214 8.29 -26.51 1.09
N GLN A 215 7.55 -27.54 1.51
CA GLN A 215 7.79 -28.22 2.78
C GLN A 215 9.19 -28.84 2.76
N ASP A 216 10.02 -28.52 3.77
CA ASP A 216 11.46 -28.81 3.82
C ASP A 216 12.35 -28.09 2.78
N GLY A 217 11.80 -27.10 2.07
CA GLY A 217 12.55 -26.28 1.12
C GLY A 217 13.53 -25.31 1.79
N PRO A 218 14.32 -24.57 0.98
CA PRO A 218 15.30 -23.63 1.49
C PRO A 218 14.70 -22.51 2.36
N THR A 219 13.48 -22.05 2.07
CA THR A 219 12.75 -21.10 2.92
C THR A 219 12.38 -21.71 4.26
N ALA A 220 11.86 -22.94 4.29
CA ALA A 220 11.50 -23.60 5.54
C ALA A 220 12.73 -23.76 6.46
N LYS A 221 13.89 -24.08 5.86
CA LYS A 221 15.18 -24.14 6.56
C LYS A 221 15.68 -22.77 7.01
N ALA A 222 15.54 -21.73 6.19
CA ALA A 222 15.87 -20.37 6.59
C ALA A 222 14.99 -19.86 7.75
N GLN A 223 13.71 -20.25 7.76
CA GLN A 223 12.77 -19.91 8.83
C GLN A 223 13.09 -20.60 10.15
N GLN A 224 13.67 -21.81 10.13
CA GLN A 224 14.14 -22.50 11.34
C GLN A 224 15.23 -21.70 12.09
N HIS A 225 16.01 -20.92 11.35
CA HIS A 225 17.07 -20.07 11.88
C HIS A 225 16.68 -18.58 11.88
N ALA A 226 15.39 -18.25 11.85
CA ALA A 226 14.93 -16.87 11.79
C ALA A 226 15.43 -16.05 12.99
N GLY A 227 16.05 -14.91 12.72
CA GLY A 227 16.65 -14.04 13.72
C GLY A 227 18.06 -14.45 14.18
N GLU A 228 18.59 -15.59 13.75
CA GLU A 228 19.96 -15.99 14.03
C GLU A 228 20.95 -15.32 13.06
N PRO A 229 22.22 -15.11 13.45
CA PRO A 229 23.29 -14.75 12.50
C PRO A 229 23.41 -15.80 11.38
N ILE A 230 23.81 -15.37 10.18
CA ILE A 230 24.05 -16.27 9.05
C ILE A 230 25.33 -17.06 9.32
N THR A 231 25.17 -18.24 9.94
CA THR A 231 26.25 -19.17 10.25
C THR A 231 26.45 -20.20 9.14
N SER A 232 27.59 -20.89 9.14
CA SER A 232 27.84 -22.02 8.22
C SER A 232 26.81 -23.13 8.36
N GLN A 233 26.26 -23.34 9.56
CA GLN A 233 25.21 -24.33 9.82
C GLN A 233 23.92 -23.94 9.12
N ALA A 234 23.46 -22.69 9.30
CA ALA A 234 22.25 -22.21 8.63
C ALA A 234 22.38 -22.24 7.10
N LEU A 235 23.55 -21.88 6.55
CA LEU A 235 23.83 -22.01 5.12
C LEU A 235 23.79 -23.47 4.64
N HIS A 236 24.31 -24.40 5.44
CA HIS A 236 24.25 -25.83 5.13
C HIS A 236 22.80 -26.32 5.10
N ASP A 237 22.01 -26.01 6.13
CA ASP A 237 20.60 -26.40 6.21
C ASP A 237 19.76 -25.84 5.06
N ILE A 238 19.99 -24.57 4.70
CA ILE A 238 19.37 -23.94 3.51
C ILE A 238 19.80 -24.65 2.22
N THR A 239 21.09 -25.03 2.10
CA THR A 239 21.60 -25.75 0.93
C THR A 239 20.96 -27.14 0.82
N GLU A 240 20.80 -27.86 1.93
CA GLU A 240 20.15 -29.17 1.92
C GLU A 240 18.65 -29.06 1.55
N GLY A 241 17.97 -28.00 2.01
CA GLY A 241 16.61 -27.68 1.56
C GLY A 241 16.56 -27.38 0.06
N GLU A 242 17.52 -26.62 -0.47
CA GLU A 242 17.63 -26.34 -1.91
C GLU A 242 17.83 -27.63 -2.71
N LYS A 243 18.75 -28.51 -2.29
CA LYS A 243 18.99 -29.79 -2.97
C LYS A 243 17.73 -30.67 -3.03
N LYS A 244 16.88 -30.65 -2.00
CA LYS A 244 15.63 -31.42 -2.00
C LYS A 244 14.68 -30.97 -3.12
N ILE A 245 14.63 -29.68 -3.42
CA ILE A 245 13.72 -29.13 -4.44
C ILE A 245 14.28 -29.22 -5.86
N THR A 246 15.60 -29.18 -6.03
CA THR A 246 16.28 -29.18 -7.35
C THR A 246 16.80 -30.55 -7.78
N GLY A 247 16.52 -31.61 -7.01
CA GLY A 247 16.96 -32.97 -7.33
C GLY A 247 18.43 -33.26 -7.02
N GLY A 248 19.03 -32.52 -6.07
CA GLY A 248 20.37 -32.75 -5.54
C GLY A 248 21.43 -31.76 -6.00
N GLU A 249 21.11 -30.89 -6.97
CA GLU A 249 22.06 -29.94 -7.53
C GLU A 249 21.87 -28.52 -6.98
N ARG A 250 22.98 -27.85 -6.67
CA ARG A 250 22.95 -26.46 -6.20
C ARG A 250 22.81 -25.53 -7.40
N VAL A 251 21.84 -24.61 -7.34
CA VAL A 251 21.56 -23.72 -8.47
C VAL A 251 22.33 -22.42 -8.33
N LYS A 252 22.99 -22.00 -9.42
CA LYS A 252 23.68 -20.71 -9.48
C LYS A 252 22.68 -19.58 -9.34
N GLY A 253 22.83 -18.75 -8.31
CA GLY A 253 21.90 -17.65 -8.04
C GLY A 253 20.60 -18.10 -7.34
N GLY A 254 20.57 -19.34 -6.84
CA GLY A 254 19.48 -19.87 -6.04
C GLY A 254 19.41 -19.32 -4.61
N PRO A 255 18.50 -19.87 -3.80
CA PRO A 255 18.25 -19.47 -2.41
C PRO A 255 19.52 -19.42 -1.54
N THR A 256 20.40 -20.42 -1.66
CA THR A 256 21.66 -20.44 -0.92
C THR A 256 22.59 -19.30 -1.32
N SER A 257 22.66 -19.00 -2.62
CA SER A 257 23.46 -17.88 -3.12
C SER A 257 22.94 -16.53 -2.63
N ALA A 258 21.62 -16.37 -2.46
CA ALA A 258 21.05 -15.17 -1.85
C ALA A 258 21.46 -15.02 -0.38
N ALA A 259 21.36 -16.08 0.42
CA ALA A 259 21.79 -16.06 1.83
C ALA A 259 23.30 -15.72 1.96
N GLN A 260 24.14 -16.33 1.12
CA GLN A 260 25.57 -16.01 1.09
C GLN A 260 25.86 -14.59 0.63
N SER A 261 25.08 -14.07 -0.32
CA SER A 261 25.22 -12.69 -0.79
C SER A 261 24.93 -11.71 0.34
N GLU A 262 23.88 -11.93 1.14
CA GLU A 262 23.56 -11.06 2.29
C GLU A 262 24.65 -11.14 3.39
N LEU A 263 25.22 -12.32 3.65
CA LEU A 263 26.38 -12.46 4.54
C LEU A 263 27.60 -11.68 4.02
N GLY A 264 27.89 -11.75 2.72
CA GLY A 264 29.00 -11.04 2.10
C GLY A 264 28.82 -9.52 2.18
N LYS A 265 27.61 -9.03 1.92
CA LYS A 265 27.28 -7.60 2.02
C LYS A 265 27.32 -7.08 3.46
N SER A 266 27.04 -7.93 4.46
CA SER A 266 27.16 -7.56 5.89
C SER A 266 28.61 -7.42 6.36
N ARG A 267 29.57 -7.97 5.61
CA ARG A 267 31.01 -7.95 5.95
C ARG A 267 31.80 -6.94 5.12
N SER A 268 31.17 -6.32 4.12
CA SER A 268 31.78 -5.35 3.20
C SER A 268 31.51 -3.93 3.67
#